data_AF-A0A7L5UKH1-F1
#
_entry.id   AF-A0A7L5UKH1-F1
#
_cell.length_a   1.000
_cell.length_b   1.000
_cell.length_c   1.000
_cell.angle_alpha   90.00
_cell.angle_beta   90.00
_cell.angle_gamma   90.00
#
_symmetry.space_group_name_H-M   'P 1'
#
loop_
_entity.id
_entity.type
_entity.pdbx_description
1 polymer ?
#
loop_
_entity_poly.entity_id
_entity_poly.type
_entity_poly.pdbx_seq_one_letter_code
_entity_poly.pdbx_strand_id
1 'polypeptide(L)'
;MTEPDFQKLITLVLADLTIRRTLLENRVAEVNEEMRSLEKDAELEDLDNQITAIQADYDHYKEYADPNFNIDLDQYYHSMK
;
A
#
# COMPACT_ATOMS: atom_id res chain seq x y z
N MET A 1 17.24 -7.40 16.48
CA MET A 1 16.82 -6.36 15.52
C MET A 1 17.26 -5.03 16.08
N THR A 2 17.95 -4.21 15.30
CA THR A 2 18.33 -2.85 15.73
C THR A 2 17.21 -1.87 15.40
N GLU A 3 17.17 -0.71 16.07
CA GLU A 3 16.20 0.35 15.75
C GLU A 3 16.27 0.77 14.26
N PRO A 4 17.47 0.96 13.66
CA PRO A 4 17.55 1.18 12.21
C PRO A 4 16.95 0.05 11.36
N ASP A 5 17.14 -1.22 11.75
CA ASP A 5 16.55 -2.34 11.00
C ASP A 5 15.02 -2.34 11.08
N PHE A 6 14.47 -1.97 12.23
CA PHE A 6 13.03 -1.81 12.41
C PHE A 6 12.48 -0.70 11.52
N GLN A 7 13.10 0.47 11.52
CA GLN A 7 12.68 1.60 10.68
C GLN A 7 12.76 1.30 9.19
N LYS A 8 13.73 0.50 8.74
CA LYS A 8 13.75 -0.05 7.36
C LYS A 8 12.52 -0.90 7.07
N LEU A 9 12.18 -1.82 7.97
CA LEU A 9 11.00 -2.69 7.78
C LEU A 9 9.70 -1.88 7.75
N ILE A 10 9.54 -0.90 8.64
CA ILE A 10 8.39 0.02 8.61
C ILE A 10 8.32 0.75 7.26
N THR A 11 9.43 1.31 6.80
CA THR A 11 9.45 2.05 5.52
C THR A 11 9.09 1.14 4.34
N LEU A 12 9.59 -0.10 4.32
CA LEU A 12 9.27 -1.07 3.27
C LEU A 12 7.80 -1.48 3.30
N VAL A 13 7.23 -1.72 4.47
CA VAL A 13 5.80 -2.03 4.63
C VAL A 13 4.93 -0.87 4.16
N LEU A 14 5.25 0.37 4.56
CA LEU A 14 4.51 1.55 4.11
C LEU A 14 4.59 1.73 2.58
N ALA A 15 5.75 1.46 1.97
CA ALA A 15 5.91 1.51 0.52
C ALA A 15 5.07 0.42 -0.18
N ASP A 16 5.09 -0.83 0.31
CA ASP A 16 4.29 -1.93 -0.21
C ASP A 16 2.79 -1.66 -0.11
N LEU A 17 2.31 -1.19 1.05
CA LEU A 17 0.90 -0.82 1.24
C LEU A 17 0.47 0.30 0.29
N THR A 18 1.34 1.29 0.08
CA THR A 18 1.09 2.37 -0.89
C THR A 18 0.94 1.81 -2.31
N ILE A 19 1.85 0.92 -2.74
CA ILE A 19 1.80 0.29 -4.06
C ILE A 19 0.51 -0.51 -4.22
N ARG A 20 0.16 -1.35 -3.24
CA ARG A 20 -1.06 -2.17 -3.29
C ARG A 20 -2.31 -1.31 -3.38
N ARG A 21 -2.37 -0.23 -2.60
CA ARG A 21 -3.47 0.74 -2.69
C ARG A 21 -3.59 1.32 -4.09
N THR A 22 -2.49 1.78 -4.69
CA THR A 22 -2.50 2.32 -6.06
C THR A 22 -2.99 1.29 -7.09
N LEU A 23 -2.60 0.01 -6.94
CA LEU A 23 -3.10 -1.06 -7.83
C LEU A 23 -4.61 -1.28 -7.70
N LEU A 24 -5.15 -1.23 -6.48
CA LEU A 24 -6.60 -1.33 -6.25
C LEU A 24 -7.35 -0.11 -6.78
N GLU A 25 -6.82 1.10 -6.58
CA GLU A 25 -7.40 2.33 -7.12
C GLU A 25 -7.45 2.31 -8.66
N ASN A 26 -6.40 1.80 -9.32
CA ASN A 26 -6.41 1.58 -10.76
C ASN A 26 -7.49 0.57 -11.17
N ARG A 27 -7.63 -0.53 -10.41
CA ARG A 27 -8.68 -1.52 -10.65
C ARG A 27 -10.08 -0.91 -10.52
N VAL A 28 -10.32 -0.07 -9.52
CA VAL A 28 -11.58 0.68 -9.37
C VAL A 28 -11.86 1.53 -10.62
N ALA A 29 -10.85 2.18 -11.19
CA ALA A 29 -11.01 2.95 -12.42
C ALA A 29 -11.41 2.04 -13.61
N GLU A 30 -10.73 0.91 -13.81
CA GLU A 30 -11.06 -0.07 -14.88
C GLU A 30 -12.49 -0.59 -14.76
N VAL A 31 -12.88 -1.01 -13.55
CA VAL A 31 -14.23 -1.54 -13.25
C VAL A 31 -15.30 -0.49 -13.56
N ASN A 32 -15.01 0.77 -13.30
CA ASN A 32 -15.92 1.86 -13.58
C ASN A 32 -16.18 2.05 -15.08
N GLU A 33 -15.19 1.77 -15.93
CA GLU A 33 -15.24 1.93 -17.38
C GLU A 33 -15.80 0.69 -18.10
N GLU A 34 -15.51 -0.52 -17.62
CA GLU A 34 -15.67 -1.75 -18.41
C GLU A 34 -16.86 -2.65 -18.03
N MET A 35 -17.42 -2.53 -16.80
CA MET A 35 -18.39 -3.51 -16.29
C MET A 35 -19.86 -3.07 -16.27
N ARG A 36 -20.74 -4.06 -16.38
CA ARG A 36 -22.21 -3.91 -16.26
C ARG A 36 -22.59 -3.66 -14.79
N SER A 37 -23.67 -2.90 -14.56
CA SER A 37 -24.04 -2.37 -13.22
C SER A 37 -24.03 -3.38 -12.07
N LEU A 38 -24.68 -4.55 -12.16
CA LEU A 38 -24.77 -5.47 -11.01
C LEU A 38 -23.42 -6.13 -10.65
N GLU A 39 -22.64 -6.54 -11.65
CA GLU A 39 -21.31 -7.12 -11.43
C GLU A 39 -20.31 -6.03 -10.99
N LYS A 40 -20.48 -4.82 -11.53
CA LYS A 40 -19.73 -3.62 -11.17
C LYS A 40 -19.93 -3.27 -9.69
N ASP A 41 -21.18 -3.23 -9.20
CA ASP A 41 -21.47 -2.80 -7.83
C ASP A 41 -20.83 -3.76 -6.80
N ALA A 42 -20.91 -5.07 -7.04
CA ALA A 42 -20.30 -6.08 -6.17
C ALA A 42 -18.77 -6.02 -6.17
N GLU A 43 -18.14 -5.85 -7.34
CA GLU A 43 -16.68 -5.70 -7.42
C GLU A 43 -16.22 -4.39 -6.76
N LEU A 44 -16.93 -3.29 -6.96
CA LEU A 44 -16.59 -2.01 -6.33
C LEU A 44 -16.68 -2.08 -4.81
N GLU A 45 -17.65 -2.78 -4.25
CA GLU A 45 -17.76 -3.00 -2.80
C GLU A 45 -16.57 -3.81 -2.26
N ASP A 46 -16.16 -4.88 -2.96
CA ASP A 46 -14.99 -5.67 -2.56
C ASP A 46 -13.70 -4.86 -2.62
N LEU A 47 -13.50 -4.08 -3.69
CA LEU A 47 -12.35 -3.20 -3.84
C LEU A 47 -12.30 -2.11 -2.75
N ASP A 48 -13.45 -1.52 -2.40
CA ASP A 48 -13.53 -0.51 -1.34
C ASP A 48 -13.18 -1.10 0.04
N ASN A 49 -13.64 -2.32 0.34
CA ASN A 49 -13.27 -3.04 1.55
C ASN A 49 -11.77 -3.31 1.62
N GLN A 50 -11.16 -3.72 0.51
CA GLN A 50 -9.71 -3.96 0.44
C GLN A 50 -8.91 -2.66 0.61
N ILE A 51 -9.32 -1.58 -0.04
CA ILE A 51 -8.68 -0.26 0.10
C ILE A 51 -8.77 0.23 1.55
N THR A 52 -9.93 0.08 2.18
CA THR A 52 -10.15 0.46 3.58
C THR A 52 -9.25 -0.32 4.53
N ALA A 53 -9.10 -1.63 4.32
CA ALA A 53 -8.21 -2.46 5.11
C ALA A 53 -6.73 -2.04 4.97
N ILE A 54 -6.26 -1.80 3.73
CA ILE A 54 -4.90 -1.32 3.48
C ILE A 54 -4.67 0.06 4.11
N GLN A 55 -5.66 0.95 4.06
CA GLN A 55 -5.56 2.26 4.67
C GLN A 55 -5.44 2.16 6.20
N ALA A 56 -6.22 1.29 6.84
CA ALA A 56 -6.13 1.05 8.27
C ALA A 56 -4.75 0.51 8.69
N ASP A 57 -4.21 -0.46 7.92
CA ASP A 57 -2.87 -1.01 8.16
C ASP A 57 -1.80 0.06 7.95
N TYR A 58 -1.91 0.87 6.90
CA TYR A 58 -0.98 1.95 6.62
C TYR A 58 -0.97 2.98 7.76
N ASP A 59 -2.15 3.41 8.20
CA ASP A 59 -2.28 4.36 9.30
C ASP A 59 -1.69 3.80 10.59
N HIS A 60 -1.91 2.51 10.87
CA HIS A 60 -1.31 1.83 12.01
C HIS A 60 0.22 1.81 11.94
N TYR A 61 0.82 1.38 10.82
CA TYR A 61 2.28 1.29 10.71
C TYR A 61 2.95 2.66 10.68
N LYS A 62 2.25 3.68 10.19
CA LYS A 62 2.74 5.06 10.16
C LYS A 62 2.97 5.63 11.55
N GLU A 63 2.26 5.15 12.58
CA GLU A 63 2.49 5.56 13.97
C GLU A 63 3.89 5.19 14.48
N TYR A 64 4.54 4.20 13.86
CA TYR A 64 5.87 3.71 14.25
C TYR A 64 7.02 4.25 13.38
N ALA A 65 6.69 5.01 12.33
CA ALA A 65 7.69 5.58 11.43
C ALA A 65 8.37 6.80 12.06
N ASP A 66 9.70 6.77 12.14
CA ASP A 66 10.48 7.95 12.53
C ASP A 66 10.58 8.92 11.34
N PRO A 67 10.04 10.15 11.45
CA PRO A 67 10.10 11.14 10.36
C PRO A 67 11.52 11.60 10.01
N ASN A 68 12.51 11.33 10.88
CA ASN A 68 13.92 11.65 10.64
C ASN A 68 14.71 10.47 10.06
N PHE A 69 14.09 9.30 9.97
CA PHE A 69 14.73 8.13 9.37
C PHE A 69 14.67 8.25 7.85
N ASN A 70 15.84 8.29 7.22
CA ASN A 70 15.97 8.36 5.77
C ASN A 70 16.60 7.08 5.24
N ILE A 71 15.88 6.40 4.35
CA ILE A 71 16.39 5.28 3.56
C ILE A 71 16.15 5.55 2.08
N ASP A 72 17.20 5.38 1.28
CA ASP A 72 17.09 5.33 -0.16
C ASP A 72 16.56 3.94 -0.57
N LEU A 73 15.26 3.87 -0.85
CA LEU A 73 14.60 2.64 -1.29
C LEU A 73 15.11 2.16 -2.65
N ASP A 74 15.49 3.07 -3.55
CA ASP A 74 16.04 2.71 -4.86
C ASP A 74 17.38 2.00 -4.66
N GLN A 75 18.26 2.55 -3.84
CA GLN A 75 19.52 1.91 -3.49
C GLN A 75 19.31 0.56 -2.80
N TYR A 76 18.34 0.46 -1.90
CA TYR A 76 18.01 -0.78 -1.20
C TYR A 76 17.61 -1.90 -2.17
N TYR A 77 16.68 -1.65 -3.10
CA TYR A 77 16.25 -2.64 -4.08
C TYR A 77 17.35 -3.02 -5.09
N HIS A 78 18.24 -2.09 -5.44
CA HIS A 78 19.40 -2.40 -6.30
C HIS A 78 20.43 -3.29 -5.61
N SER A 79 20.58 -3.19 -4.29
CA SER A 79 21.54 -3.99 -3.52
C SER A 79 21.12 -5.45 -3.30
N MET A 80 19.86 -5.81 -3.60
CA MET A 80 19.34 -7.18 -3.52
C MET A 80 19.47 -7.98 -4.83
N LYS A 81 20.01 -7.40 -5.89
CA LYS A 81 20.33 -8.08 -7.15
C LYS A 81 21.78 -8.54 -7.19
#